data_AF-A0A7W1N633-F1
#
_entry.id   AF-A0A7W1N633-F1
#
_cell.length_a   1.000
_cell.length_b   1.000
_cell.length_c   1.000
_cell.angle_alpha   90.00
_cell.angle_beta   90.00
_cell.angle_gamma   90.00
#
_symmetry.space_group_name_H-M   'P 1'
#
loop_
_entity.id
_entity.type
_entity.pdbx_description
1 polymer ?
#
loop_
_entity_poly.entity_id
_entity_poly.type
_entity_poly.pdbx_seq_one_letter_code
_entity_poly.pdbx_strand_id
1 'polypeptide(L)'
;MPSNDLAATLEFYERLGFENAGADHSKWNYLIIRRGTVHLHFYLDADVDPLTTASSCYLYTDDADALYAMWQAIGVPTDPSTGSRLQAPVDTEYGIREFALIDPSGNLIRVGSPPLV
;
A
#
# COMPACT_ATOMS: atom_id res chain seq x y z
N MET A 1 -1.58 -5.02 -8.44
CA MET A 1 -0.75 -3.81 -8.62
C MET A 1 0.61 -4.26 -9.17
N PRO A 2 1.29 -3.48 -10.02
CA PRO A 2 2.65 -3.79 -10.46
C PRO A 2 3.64 -3.69 -9.30
N SER A 3 4.74 -4.41 -9.42
CA SER A 3 5.88 -4.33 -8.51
C SER A 3 7.15 -4.50 -9.32
N ASN A 4 8.09 -3.56 -9.19
CA ASN A 4 9.42 -3.70 -9.80
C ASN A 4 10.32 -4.69 -9.05
N ASP A 5 10.06 -4.92 -7.77
CA ASP A 5 10.74 -5.90 -6.93
C ASP A 5 9.78 -6.49 -5.89
N LEU A 6 9.40 -7.76 -6.08
CA LEU A 6 8.45 -8.45 -5.20
C LEU A 6 9.02 -8.73 -3.80
N ALA A 7 10.34 -8.87 -3.65
CA ALA A 7 10.96 -9.09 -2.35
C ALA A 7 10.96 -7.79 -1.54
N ALA A 8 11.36 -6.68 -2.16
CA ALA A 8 11.29 -5.35 -1.55
C ALA A 8 9.83 -4.96 -1.22
N THR A 9 8.88 -5.34 -2.08
CA THR A 9 7.45 -5.13 -1.84
C THR A 9 7.00 -5.90 -0.59
N LEU A 10 7.34 -7.18 -0.47
CA LEU A 10 7.00 -7.98 0.71
C LEU A 10 7.57 -7.36 1.99
N GLU A 11 8.87 -7.04 2.01
CA GLU A 11 9.52 -6.43 3.18
C GLU A 11 8.86 -5.11 3.60
N PHE A 12 8.52 -4.26 2.62
CA PHE A 12 7.84 -2.99 2.88
C PHE A 12 6.48 -3.18 3.56
N TYR A 13 5.64 -4.06 3.03
CA TYR A 13 4.30 -4.27 3.57
C TYR A 13 4.30 -5.11 4.87
N GLU A 14 5.29 -5.98 5.09
CA GLU A 14 5.46 -6.68 6.36
C GLU A 14 5.67 -5.70 7.53
N ARG A 15 6.44 -4.63 7.32
CA ARG A 15 6.57 -3.55 8.30
C ARG A 15 5.24 -2.88 8.63
N LEU A 16 4.30 -2.85 7.70
CA LEU A 16 2.96 -2.27 7.85
C LEU A 16 1.94 -3.25 8.46
N GLY A 17 2.40 -4.44 8.87
CA GLY A 17 1.58 -5.47 9.50
C GLY A 17 0.82 -6.34 8.50
N PHE A 18 1.25 -6.39 7.25
CA PHE A 18 0.84 -7.44 6.32
C PHE A 18 1.70 -8.69 6.52
N GLU A 19 1.20 -9.83 6.04
CA GLU A 19 1.92 -11.10 6.00
C GLU A 19 1.83 -11.69 4.59
N ASN A 20 2.82 -12.51 4.19
CA ASN A 20 2.70 -13.30 2.97
C ASN A 20 1.58 -14.33 3.12
N ALA A 21 0.60 -14.29 2.22
CA ALA A 21 -0.55 -15.19 2.18
C ALA A 21 -0.55 -16.09 0.93
N GLY A 22 0.48 -15.98 0.09
CA GLY A 22 0.66 -16.78 -1.12
C GLY A 22 1.76 -17.84 -0.98
N ALA A 23 2.00 -18.53 -2.08
CA ALA A 23 3.23 -19.31 -2.25
C ALA A 23 4.44 -18.39 -2.40
N ASP A 24 5.64 -18.97 -2.42
CA ASP A 24 6.87 -18.27 -2.75
C ASP A 24 6.75 -17.48 -4.07
N HIS A 25 6.90 -16.15 -3.98
CA HIS A 25 6.67 -15.23 -5.09
C HIS A 25 7.68 -15.40 -6.23
N SER A 26 8.87 -15.95 -5.94
CA SER A 26 9.92 -16.20 -6.95
C SER A 26 9.55 -17.29 -7.95
N LYS A 27 8.60 -18.16 -7.62
CA LYS A 27 8.16 -19.26 -8.50
C LYS A 27 7.22 -18.81 -9.60
N TRP A 28 6.40 -17.80 -9.31
CA TRP A 28 5.28 -17.41 -10.17
C TRP A 28 5.29 -15.92 -10.54
N ASN A 29 6.31 -15.18 -10.11
CA ASN A 29 6.39 -13.72 -10.29
C ASN A 29 5.11 -13.03 -9.81
N TYR A 30 4.57 -13.51 -8.69
CA TYR A 30 3.30 -13.07 -8.14
C TYR A 30 3.32 -13.15 -6.62
N LEU A 31 2.95 -12.05 -5.96
CA LEU A 31 2.94 -11.93 -4.51
C LEU A 31 1.52 -11.67 -4.03
N ILE A 32 1.10 -12.40 -2.99
CA ILE A 32 -0.16 -12.17 -2.29
C ILE A 32 0.17 -11.85 -0.84
N ILE A 33 -0.23 -10.67 -0.38
CA ILE A 33 -0.08 -10.27 1.02
C ILE A 33 -1.44 -10.02 1.66
N ARG A 34 -1.52 -10.22 2.97
CA ARG A 34 -2.75 -10.08 3.74
C ARG A 34 -2.57 -9.23 4.98
N ARG A 35 -3.58 -8.41 5.30
CA ARG A 35 -3.76 -7.79 6.62
C ARG A 35 -5.24 -7.85 7.00
N GLY A 36 -5.58 -8.70 7.97
CA GLY A 36 -6.98 -8.98 8.31
C GLY A 36 -7.73 -9.57 7.12
N THR A 37 -8.79 -8.92 6.68
CA THR A 37 -9.61 -9.33 5.51
C THR A 37 -9.12 -8.77 4.18
N VAL A 38 -8.13 -7.87 4.19
CA VAL A 38 -7.58 -7.25 2.98
C VAL A 38 -6.51 -8.15 2.38
N HIS A 39 -6.65 -8.46 1.09
CA HIS A 39 -5.60 -9.05 0.26
C HIS A 39 -5.13 -8.04 -0.78
N LEU A 40 -3.82 -7.84 -0.87
CA LEU A 40 -3.21 -7.12 -1.97
C LEU A 40 -2.42 -8.10 -2.82
N HIS A 41 -2.61 -7.98 -4.13
CA HIS A 41 -2.02 -8.87 -5.12
C HIS A 41 -1.08 -8.07 -6.01
N PHE A 42 0.15 -8.56 -6.15
CA PHE A 42 1.18 -7.96 -6.97
C PHE A 42 1.67 -8.93 -8.03
N TYR A 43 1.92 -8.43 -9.23
CA TYR A 43 2.64 -9.15 -10.27
C TYR A 43 3.97 -8.44 -10.53
N LEU A 44 5.00 -9.20 -10.90
CA LEU A 44 6.29 -8.62 -11.27
C LEU A 44 6.16 -7.85 -12.58
N ASP A 45 6.56 -6.58 -12.54
CA ASP A 45 6.75 -5.71 -13.68
C ASP A 45 8.06 -4.95 -13.45
N ALA A 46 9.18 -5.55 -13.87
CA ALA A 46 10.52 -5.01 -13.61
C ALA A 46 10.75 -3.63 -14.25
N ASP A 47 9.93 -3.26 -15.24
CA ASP A 47 10.03 -2.03 -16.00
C ASP A 47 9.05 -0.94 -15.52
N VAL A 48 8.23 -1.22 -14.48
CA VAL A 48 7.32 -0.20 -13.94
C VAL A 48 8.12 0.98 -13.40
N ASP A 49 7.86 2.16 -13.94
CA ASP A 49 8.39 3.41 -13.43
C ASP A 49 7.48 3.92 -12.29
N PRO A 50 7.98 3.97 -11.05
CA PRO A 50 7.18 4.35 -9.90
C PRO A 50 6.74 5.81 -9.93
N LEU A 51 7.37 6.67 -10.75
CA LEU A 51 7.00 8.08 -10.87
C LEU A 51 5.92 8.33 -11.94
N THR A 52 5.61 7.33 -12.78
CA THR A 52 4.65 7.47 -13.88
C THR A 52 3.56 6.40 -13.90
N THR A 53 3.62 5.40 -13.02
CA THR A 53 2.55 4.40 -12.86
C THR A 53 1.21 5.05 -12.49
N ALA A 54 0.13 4.51 -13.05
CA ALA A 54 -1.24 4.90 -12.74
C ALA A 54 -1.94 3.91 -11.79
N SER A 55 -1.20 2.93 -11.25
CA SER A 55 -1.81 1.90 -10.40
C SER A 55 -2.26 2.49 -9.06
N SER A 56 -3.51 2.19 -8.71
CA SER A 56 -4.07 2.58 -7.43
C SER A 56 -5.11 1.59 -6.93
N CYS A 57 -5.34 1.59 -5.63
CA CYS A 57 -6.48 0.93 -5.00
C CYS A 57 -7.05 1.79 -3.86
N TYR A 58 -8.26 1.45 -3.45
CA TYR A 58 -8.93 2.05 -2.31
C TYR A 58 -9.28 0.97 -1.31
N LEU A 59 -8.93 1.18 -0.04
CA LEU A 59 -9.22 0.28 1.05
C LEU A 59 -10.10 1.00 2.07
N TYR A 60 -11.03 0.26 2.66
CA TYR A 60 -11.73 0.73 3.85
C TYR A 60 -11.08 0.19 5.11
N THR A 61 -11.10 0.99 6.15
CA THR A 61 -10.73 0.64 7.51
C THR A 61 -11.77 1.22 8.48
N ASP A 62 -11.85 0.67 9.68
CA ASP A 62 -12.78 1.17 10.69
C ASP A 62 -12.39 2.59 11.14
N ASP A 63 -11.08 2.87 11.24
CA ASP A 63 -10.52 4.15 11.66
C ASP A 63 -9.25 4.46 10.86
N ALA A 64 -9.33 5.46 9.98
CA ALA A 64 -8.22 5.89 9.12
C ALA A 64 -7.14 6.65 9.89
N ASP A 65 -7.50 7.46 10.88
CA ASP A 65 -6.54 8.21 11.69
C ASP A 65 -5.71 7.27 12.57
N ALA A 66 -6.35 6.26 13.18
CA ALA A 66 -5.65 5.25 13.98
C ALA A 66 -4.67 4.42 13.15
N LEU A 67 -5.09 3.96 11.97
CA LEU A 67 -4.21 3.20 11.08
C LEU A 67 -3.04 4.06 10.57
N TYR A 68 -3.32 5.31 10.18
CA TYR A 68 -2.27 6.25 9.80
C TYR A 68 -1.26 6.44 10.92
N ALA A 69 -1.70 6.68 12.16
CA ALA A 69 -0.81 6.90 13.30
C ALA A 69 0.10 5.68 13.54
N MET A 70 -0.42 4.45 13.40
CA MET A 70 0.38 3.23 13.48
C MET A 70 1.47 3.20 12.41
N TRP A 71 1.13 3.46 11.15
CA TRP A 71 2.08 3.44 10.03
C TRP A 71 3.09 4.59 10.10
N GLN A 72 2.66 5.76 10.58
CA GLN A 72 3.55 6.89 10.83
C GLN A 72 4.59 6.55 11.90
N ALA A 73 4.18 5.88 12.99
CA ALA A 73 5.09 5.46 14.05
C ALA A 73 6.12 4.41 13.60
N ILE A 74 5.79 3.57 12.61
CA ILE A 74 6.73 2.62 11.97
C ILE A 74 7.78 3.35 11.13
N GLY A 75 7.50 4.59 10.71
CA GLY A 75 8.40 5.39 9.89
C GLY A 75 8.46 4.91 8.44
N VAL A 76 7.34 5.02 7.72
CA VAL A 76 7.31 4.85 6.25
C VAL A 76 8.27 5.86 5.61
N PRO A 77 9.31 5.40 4.89
CA PRO A 77 10.28 6.32 4.30
C PRO A 77 9.64 7.21 3.22
N THR A 78 9.96 8.49 3.27
CA THR A 78 9.77 9.39 2.14
C THR A 78 10.98 9.28 1.22
N ASP A 79 10.77 8.82 0.00
CA ASP A 79 11.82 8.64 -1.00
C ASP A 79 11.41 9.31 -2.32
N PRO A 80 12.02 10.46 -2.67
CA PRO A 80 11.74 11.16 -3.92
C PRO A 80 12.09 10.37 -5.18
N SER A 81 13.00 9.39 -5.11
CA SER A 81 13.43 8.60 -6.27
C SER A 81 12.37 7.58 -6.72
N THR A 82 11.56 7.10 -5.77
CA THR A 82 10.43 6.19 -6.02
C THR A 82 9.07 6.88 -5.85
N GLY A 83 9.05 8.08 -5.28
CA GLY A 83 7.81 8.75 -4.86
C GLY A 83 7.18 8.14 -3.60
N SER A 84 7.76 7.10 -3.00
CA SER A 84 7.25 6.47 -1.77
C SER A 84 7.07 7.51 -0.67
N ARG A 85 5.90 7.53 -0.03
CA ARG A 85 5.56 8.45 1.07
C ARG A 85 4.25 8.06 1.74
N LEU A 86 4.08 8.50 2.98
CA LEU A 86 2.81 8.46 3.70
C LEU A 86 2.25 9.87 3.82
N GLN A 87 1.03 10.08 3.33
CA GLN A 87 0.33 11.37 3.35
C GLN A 87 -0.68 11.38 4.50
N ALA A 88 -0.81 12.52 5.20
CA ALA A 88 -1.67 12.64 6.37
C ALA A 88 -3.16 12.50 6.03
N PRO A 89 -4.01 12.06 6.98
CA PRO A 89 -5.43 11.93 6.73
C PRO A 89 -6.11 13.30 6.53
N VAL A 90 -7.05 13.35 5.60
CA VAL A 90 -7.85 14.54 5.25
C VAL A 90 -9.34 14.20 5.21
N ASP A 91 -10.18 15.21 5.45
CA ASP A 91 -11.61 15.10 5.20
C ASP A 91 -11.89 15.41 3.73
N THR A 92 -12.65 14.54 3.07
CA THR A 92 -13.00 14.71 1.65
C THR A 92 -14.37 15.33 1.49
N GLU A 93 -14.63 15.97 0.35
CA GLU A 93 -15.93 16.56 0.03
C GLU A 93 -17.06 15.51 -0.06
N TYR A 94 -16.71 14.25 -0.29
CA TYR A 94 -17.64 13.11 -0.31
C TYR A 94 -17.77 12.41 1.05
N GLY A 95 -17.32 13.07 2.13
CA GLY A 95 -17.63 12.68 3.51
C GLY A 95 -16.82 11.50 4.06
N ILE A 96 -15.65 11.20 3.48
CA ILE A 96 -14.75 10.15 3.97
C ILE A 96 -13.49 10.77 4.57
N ARG A 97 -13.10 10.30 5.75
CA ARG A 97 -11.80 10.58 6.34
C ARG A 97 -10.80 9.59 5.75
N GLU A 98 -9.79 10.06 5.02
CA GLU A 98 -8.84 9.16 4.35
C GLU A 98 -7.41 9.68 4.32
N PHE A 99 -6.46 8.75 4.24
CA PHE A 99 -5.05 9.03 4.01
C PHE A 99 -4.54 8.27 2.78
N ALA A 100 -3.32 8.56 2.36
CA ALA A 100 -2.70 7.88 1.22
C ALA A 100 -1.30 7.35 1.55
N LEU A 101 -1.00 6.17 1.05
CA LEU A 101 0.31 5.55 1.00
C LEU A 101 0.70 5.43 -0.48
N ILE A 102 1.90 5.91 -0.82
CA ILE A 102 2.55 5.58 -2.08
C ILE A 102 3.67 4.61 -1.72
N ASP A 103 3.64 3.41 -2.29
CA ASP A 103 4.65 2.37 -2.04
C ASP A 103 5.91 2.56 -2.93
N PRO A 104 6.99 1.78 -2.73
CA PRO A 104 8.23 1.91 -3.51
C PRO A 104 8.08 1.66 -5.01
N SER A 105 7.01 1.00 -5.45
CA SER A 105 6.70 0.80 -6.88
C SER A 105 5.74 1.87 -7.41
N GLY A 106 5.45 2.91 -6.63
CA GLY A 106 4.62 4.05 -7.03
C GLY A 106 3.12 3.79 -6.94
N ASN A 107 2.69 2.63 -6.43
CA ASN A 107 1.27 2.32 -6.31
C ASN A 107 0.63 3.25 -5.30
N LEU A 108 -0.53 3.83 -5.64
CA LEU A 108 -1.31 4.67 -4.73
C LEU A 108 -2.35 3.84 -3.98
N ILE A 109 -2.20 3.73 -2.67
CA ILE A 109 -3.16 3.08 -1.78
C ILE A 109 -3.85 4.17 -0.97
N ARG A 110 -5.12 4.41 -1.26
CA ARG A 110 -5.97 5.29 -0.46
C ARG A 110 -6.70 4.46 0.58
N VAL A 111 -6.75 4.96 1.81
CA VAL A 111 -7.38 4.24 2.92
C VAL A 111 -8.35 5.16 3.63
N GLY A 112 -9.64 4.81 3.58
CA GLY A 112 -10.73 5.63 4.09
C GLY A 112 -11.54 4.98 5.20
N SER A 113 -12.17 5.82 6.01
CA SER A 113 -13.12 5.44 7.06
C SER A 113 -14.27 6.46 7.17
N PRO A 114 -15.48 6.06 7.62
CA PRO A 114 -15.86 4.67 7.89
C PRO A 114 -16.07 3.88 6.58
N PRO A 115 -16.13 2.54 6.64
CA PRO A 115 -16.58 1.74 5.51
C PRO A 115 -17.98 2.17 5.03
N LEU A 116 -18.21 2.18 3.71
CA LEU A 116 -19.55 2.41 3.19
C LEU A 116 -20.48 1.27 3.65
N VAL A 117 -21.65 1.64 4.17
CA VAL A 117 -22.72 0.72 4.58
C VAL A 117 -23.55 0.21 3.41
#